data_AF-A0A2T4UGK0-F1
#
_entry.id   AF-A0A2T4UGK0-F1
#
_cell.length_a   1.000
_cell.length_b   1.000
_cell.length_c   1.000
_cell.angle_alpha   90.00
_cell.angle_beta   90.00
_cell.angle_gamma   90.00
#
_symmetry.space_group_name_H-M   'P 1'
#
loop_
_entity.id
_entity.type
_entity.pdbx_description
1 polymer ?
#
loop_
_entity_poly.entity_id
_entity_poly.type
_entity_poly.pdbx_seq_one_letter_code
_entity_poly.pdbx_strand_id
1 'polypeptide(L)'
;MSTPAATRRASAELLPEGRSVVTGSSTATFSVKHFRVQMVRGRFGAAPEGELEVADGHLTARGSVDAASISTGNPPRDAHLRGFLFATRKHPRLELRVDAPLAAQVPATVWVRGRPATVLVTLAPNDRGVRASFTLDRRLVGLTWPQPIEAGGVAVGREVHVELDLALAPA
;
A
#
# COMPACT_ATOMS: atom_id res chain seq x y z
N MET A 1 -2.45 -11.39 -30.94
CA MET A 1 -1.29 -12.14 -30.41
C MET A 1 -0.14 -11.15 -30.24
N SER A 2 0.08 -10.62 -29.05
CA SER A 2 1.16 -9.64 -28.81
C SER A 2 2.50 -10.36 -28.67
N THR A 3 3.51 -9.87 -29.38
CA THR A 3 4.85 -10.45 -29.51
C THR A 3 5.66 -10.33 -28.21
N PRO A 4 6.48 -11.33 -27.81
CA PRO A 4 7.26 -11.31 -26.56
C PRO A 4 8.16 -10.07 -26.37
N ALA A 5 8.65 -9.49 -27.47
CA ALA A 5 9.49 -8.30 -27.44
C ALA A 5 8.73 -7.02 -27.03
N ALA A 6 7.45 -6.90 -27.38
CA ALA A 6 6.62 -5.75 -27.01
C ALA A 6 6.27 -5.78 -25.51
N THR A 7 5.94 -6.96 -25.00
CA THR A 7 5.69 -7.18 -23.56
C THR A 7 6.95 -6.89 -22.74
N ARG A 8 8.13 -7.39 -23.17
CA ARG A 8 9.40 -7.13 -22.47
C ARG A 8 9.75 -5.65 -22.40
N ARG A 9 9.50 -4.86 -23.46
CA ARG A 9 9.74 -3.41 -23.46
C ARG A 9 8.80 -2.67 -22.50
N ALA A 10 7.51 -2.99 -22.50
CA ALA A 10 6.55 -2.37 -21.59
C ALA A 10 6.86 -2.70 -20.12
N SER A 11 7.33 -3.92 -19.82
CA SER A 11 7.79 -4.29 -18.47
C SER A 11 9.04 -3.53 -18.05
N ALA A 12 10.03 -3.37 -18.94
CA ALA A 12 11.26 -2.61 -18.66
C ALA A 12 11.00 -1.10 -18.41
N GLU A 13 9.92 -0.56 -19.00
CA GLU A 13 9.48 0.81 -18.77
C GLU A 13 8.79 0.98 -17.39
N LEU A 14 8.21 -0.09 -16.84
CA LEU A 14 7.64 -0.09 -15.49
C LEU A 14 8.73 -0.19 -14.41
N LEU A 15 9.60 -1.20 -14.53
CA LEU A 15 10.70 -1.45 -13.61
C LEU A 15 11.86 -2.11 -14.39
N PRO A 16 13.10 -1.64 -14.22
CA PRO A 16 14.26 -2.28 -14.83
C PRO A 16 14.54 -3.65 -14.20
N GLU A 17 15.15 -4.54 -14.97
CA GLU A 17 15.70 -5.82 -14.47
C GLU A 17 16.76 -5.56 -13.37
N GLY A 18 16.84 -6.49 -12.43
CA GLY A 18 17.77 -6.45 -11.31
C GLY A 18 17.12 -6.12 -9.96
N ARG A 19 17.97 -5.99 -8.96
CA ARG A 19 17.57 -5.76 -7.56
C ARG A 19 17.58 -4.27 -7.23
N SER A 20 16.58 -3.83 -6.49
CA SER A 20 16.46 -2.46 -6.02
C SER A 20 15.99 -2.42 -4.56
N VAL A 21 16.42 -1.38 -3.85
CA VAL A 21 15.96 -1.06 -2.49
C VAL A 21 15.12 0.21 -2.47
N VAL A 22 14.12 0.24 -1.60
CA VAL A 22 13.30 1.42 -1.34
C VAL A 22 14.10 2.40 -0.48
N THR A 23 14.20 3.64 -0.94
CA THR A 23 14.98 4.68 -0.26
C THR A 23 14.12 5.53 0.66
N GLY A 24 14.76 6.27 1.57
CA GLY A 24 14.09 7.19 2.51
C GLY A 24 13.35 8.38 1.87
N SER A 25 13.48 8.59 0.55
CA SER A 25 12.69 9.60 -0.19
C SER A 25 11.29 9.11 -0.57
N SER A 26 10.93 7.88 -0.18
CA SER A 26 9.65 7.25 -0.49
C SER A 26 8.54 7.70 0.47
N THR A 27 7.31 7.69 -0.01
CA THR A 27 6.14 8.10 0.78
C THR A 27 5.01 7.08 0.68
N ALA A 28 4.20 7.01 1.73
CA ALA A 28 2.97 6.22 1.76
C ALA A 28 1.80 7.09 2.23
N THR A 29 0.76 7.17 1.40
CA THR A 29 -0.45 7.93 1.67
C THR A 29 -1.68 7.05 1.56
N PHE A 30 -2.76 7.48 2.21
CA PHE A 30 -4.04 6.80 2.11
C PHE A 30 -5.18 7.80 2.14
N SER A 31 -6.33 7.35 1.64
CA SER A 31 -7.56 8.09 1.75
C SER A 31 -8.77 7.16 1.95
N VAL A 32 -9.73 7.61 2.73
CA VAL A 32 -10.94 6.86 3.07
C VAL A 32 -12.12 7.82 3.16
N LYS A 33 -13.28 7.39 2.65
CA LYS A 33 -14.52 8.15 2.78
C LYS A 33 -15.01 8.15 4.24
N HIS A 34 -15.52 9.28 4.70
CA HIS A 34 -16.15 9.50 6.00
C HIS A 34 -17.58 10.01 5.75
N PHE A 35 -18.57 9.35 6.35
CA PHE A 35 -20.01 9.56 6.11
C PHE A 35 -20.39 9.61 4.61
N ARG A 36 -19.77 8.77 3.76
CA ARG A 36 -19.97 8.69 2.30
C ARG A 36 -19.56 9.91 1.46
N VAL A 37 -19.37 11.08 2.07
CA VAL A 37 -19.17 12.35 1.35
C VAL A 37 -17.77 12.94 1.56
N GLN A 38 -17.24 12.89 2.78
CA GLN A 38 -15.98 13.57 3.10
C GLN A 38 -14.79 12.64 2.92
N MET A 39 -13.69 13.11 2.34
CA MET A 39 -12.46 12.33 2.23
C MET A 39 -11.53 12.65 3.39
N VAL A 40 -11.25 11.65 4.23
CA VAL A 40 -10.15 11.70 5.19
C VAL A 40 -8.90 11.23 4.47
N ARG A 41 -7.88 12.08 4.44
CA ARG A 41 -6.55 11.75 3.92
C ARG A 41 -5.59 11.58 5.08
N GLY A 42 -4.61 10.70 4.89
CA GLY A 42 -3.53 10.53 5.83
C GLY A 42 -2.28 10.03 5.14
N ARG A 43 -1.22 9.94 5.93
CA ARG A 43 0.08 9.44 5.50
C ARG A 43 0.73 8.65 6.63
N PHE A 44 1.76 7.90 6.28
CA PHE A 44 2.72 7.38 7.24
C PHE A 44 3.90 8.33 7.29
N GLY A 45 4.28 8.76 8.50
CA GLY A 45 5.36 9.72 8.72
C GLY A 45 6.75 9.11 8.54
N ALA A 46 6.88 7.80 8.72
CA ALA A 46 8.08 7.05 8.39
C ALA A 46 8.06 6.66 6.92
N ALA A 47 9.22 6.74 6.26
CA ALA A 47 9.36 6.25 4.89
C ALA A 47 9.12 4.73 4.84
N PRO A 48 8.48 4.21 3.79
CA PRO A 48 8.44 2.78 3.54
C PRO A 48 9.85 2.19 3.42
N GLU A 49 10.01 0.99 3.95
CA GLU A 49 11.20 0.17 3.79
C GLU A 49 10.88 -0.99 2.86
N GLY A 50 11.83 -1.46 2.06
CA GLY A 50 11.62 -2.63 1.24
C GLY A 50 12.69 -2.87 0.19
N GLU A 51 12.51 -3.97 -0.52
CA GLU A 51 13.30 -4.36 -1.66
C GLU A 51 12.41 -5.02 -2.72
N LEU A 52 12.85 -4.92 -3.96
CA LEU A 52 12.25 -5.61 -5.09
C LEU A 52 13.32 -6.16 -6.02
N GLU A 53 12.95 -7.17 -6.77
CA GLU A 53 13.76 -7.80 -7.79
C GLU A 53 12.88 -8.06 -9.00
N VAL A 54 13.35 -7.62 -10.16
CA VAL A 54 12.80 -7.99 -11.45
C VAL A 54 13.80 -8.93 -12.11
N ALA A 55 13.36 -10.16 -12.39
CA ALA A 55 14.17 -11.17 -13.04
C ALA A 55 13.31 -11.91 -14.06
N ASP A 56 13.75 -11.95 -15.31
CA ASP A 56 13.08 -12.68 -16.40
C ASP A 56 11.60 -12.27 -16.58
N GLY A 57 11.31 -10.98 -16.40
CA GLY A 57 9.93 -10.46 -16.45
C GLY A 57 9.04 -10.87 -15.26
N HIS A 58 9.62 -11.36 -14.16
CA HIS A 58 8.94 -11.67 -12.91
C HIS A 58 9.29 -10.64 -11.84
N LEU A 59 8.29 -10.16 -11.08
CA LEU A 59 8.47 -9.23 -9.97
C LEU A 59 8.31 -9.94 -8.63
N THR A 60 9.36 -9.89 -7.83
CA THR A 60 9.34 -10.29 -6.42
C THR A 60 9.61 -9.05 -5.58
N ALA A 61 8.72 -8.71 -4.65
CA ALA A 61 8.89 -7.53 -3.79
C ALA A 61 8.45 -7.82 -2.36
N ARG A 62 9.15 -7.22 -1.39
CA ARG A 62 8.74 -7.17 0.01
C ARG A 62 8.94 -5.76 0.56
N GLY A 63 7.93 -5.24 1.23
CA GLY A 63 7.99 -3.92 1.84
C GLY A 63 7.22 -3.85 3.14
N SER A 64 7.56 -2.86 3.95
CA SER A 64 6.85 -2.58 5.19
C SER A 64 6.84 -1.09 5.53
N VAL A 65 5.87 -0.71 6.35
CA VAL A 65 5.73 0.64 6.90
C VAL A 65 5.50 0.54 8.40
N ASP A 66 6.12 1.45 9.16
CA ASP A 66 5.84 1.61 10.59
C ASP A 66 4.40 2.09 10.80
N ALA A 67 3.58 1.21 11.37
CA ALA A 67 2.17 1.47 11.64
C ALA A 67 1.98 2.59 12.68
N ALA A 68 2.92 2.79 13.61
CA ALA A 68 2.86 3.86 14.60
C ALA A 68 3.04 5.24 13.96
N SER A 69 3.62 5.33 12.76
CA SER A 69 3.82 6.59 12.05
C SER A 69 2.57 7.13 11.34
N ILE A 70 1.45 6.40 11.39
CA ILE A 70 0.18 6.84 10.78
C ILE A 70 -0.23 8.23 11.30
N SER A 71 -0.66 9.12 10.39
CA SER A 71 -1.22 10.41 10.74
C SER A 71 -2.27 10.90 9.74
N THR A 72 -3.36 11.45 10.24
CA THR A 72 -4.38 12.19 9.48
C THR A 72 -4.32 13.70 9.75
N GLY A 73 -3.26 14.20 10.39
CA GLY A 73 -3.16 15.58 10.85
C GLY A 73 -4.10 15.93 12.03
N ASN A 74 -4.67 14.93 12.72
CA ASN A 74 -5.55 15.14 13.87
C ASN A 74 -5.04 14.27 15.03
N PRO A 75 -4.32 14.84 16.03
CA PRO A 75 -3.65 14.06 17.06
C PRO A 75 -4.58 13.12 17.86
N PRO A 76 -5.80 13.53 18.28
CA PRO A 76 -6.75 12.62 18.92
C PRO A 76 -7.16 11.43 18.04
N ARG A 77 -7.45 11.67 16.75
CA ARG A 77 -7.78 10.59 15.80
C ARG A 77 -6.59 9.66 15.59
N ASP A 78 -5.40 10.20 15.45
CA ASP A 78 -4.18 9.43 15.24
C ASP A 78 -3.89 8.51 16.44
N ALA A 79 -4.08 9.02 17.66
CA ALA A 79 -3.98 8.20 18.87
C ALA A 79 -5.00 7.05 18.88
N HIS A 80 -6.25 7.32 18.49
CA HIS A 80 -7.29 6.31 18.39
C HIS A 80 -6.96 5.25 17.32
N LEU A 81 -6.49 5.66 16.13
CA LEU A 81 -6.07 4.75 15.07
C LEU A 81 -4.95 3.83 15.54
N ARG A 82 -3.88 4.38 16.12
CA ARG A 82 -2.73 3.60 16.60
C ARG A 82 -3.11 2.58 17.67
N GLY A 83 -3.93 2.99 18.64
CA GLY A 83 -4.32 2.13 19.76
C GLY A 83 -5.38 1.10 19.36
N PHE A 84 -6.58 1.56 19.06
CA PHE A 84 -7.75 0.70 18.90
C PHE A 84 -7.75 -0.06 17.58
N LEU A 85 -7.49 0.65 16.47
CA LEU A 85 -7.70 0.08 15.15
C LEU A 85 -6.52 -0.79 14.72
N PHE A 86 -5.30 -0.23 14.81
CA PHE A 86 -4.06 -0.88 14.37
C PHE A 86 -3.31 -1.60 15.48
N ALA A 87 -3.57 -1.29 16.76
CA ALA A 87 -2.84 -1.85 17.91
C ALA A 87 -1.32 -1.87 17.69
N THR A 88 -0.76 -0.73 17.29
CA THR A 88 0.60 -0.62 16.72
C THR A 88 1.71 -1.08 17.65
N ARG A 89 1.49 -1.04 18.98
CA ARG A 89 2.44 -1.63 19.94
C ARG A 89 2.57 -3.15 19.81
N LYS A 90 1.49 -3.85 19.43
CA LYS A 90 1.48 -5.31 19.20
C LYS A 90 1.75 -5.66 17.74
N HIS A 91 1.41 -4.76 16.83
CA HIS A 91 1.56 -4.94 15.39
C HIS A 91 2.26 -3.71 14.80
N PRO A 92 3.60 -3.61 14.95
CA PRO A 92 4.33 -2.40 14.61
C PRO A 92 4.49 -2.18 13.11
N ARG A 93 4.34 -3.22 12.29
CA ARG A 93 4.52 -3.15 10.84
C ARG A 93 3.23 -3.48 10.09
N LEU A 94 3.01 -2.73 9.01
CA LEU A 94 2.16 -3.13 7.89
C LEU A 94 3.07 -3.67 6.81
N GLU A 95 2.72 -4.80 6.18
CA GLU A 95 3.58 -5.47 5.21
C GLU A 95 2.87 -5.65 3.87
N LEU A 96 3.65 -5.63 2.79
CA LEU A 96 3.19 -5.95 1.44
C LEU A 96 4.19 -6.89 0.78
N ARG A 97 3.68 -7.89 0.06
CA ARG A 97 4.49 -8.79 -0.79
C ARG A 97 3.87 -8.96 -2.16
N VAL A 98 4.74 -9.00 -3.17
CA VAL A 98 4.42 -9.34 -4.56
C VAL A 98 5.30 -10.50 -4.97
N ASP A 99 4.70 -11.44 -5.70
CA ASP A 99 5.36 -12.57 -6.32
C ASP A 99 4.53 -12.93 -7.55
N ALA A 100 4.78 -12.23 -8.66
CA ALA A 100 3.96 -12.32 -9.87
C ALA A 100 4.71 -11.89 -11.14
N PRO A 101 4.27 -12.31 -12.33
CA PRO A 101 4.74 -11.73 -13.58
C PRO A 101 4.61 -10.21 -13.59
N LEU A 102 5.65 -9.51 -14.02
CA LEU A 102 5.68 -8.05 -14.07
C LEU A 102 4.68 -7.54 -15.12
N ALA A 103 3.68 -6.81 -14.63
CA ALA A 103 2.66 -6.16 -15.44
C ALA A 103 2.27 -4.82 -14.82
N ALA A 104 1.52 -4.00 -15.56
CA ALA A 104 0.98 -2.73 -15.03
C ALA A 104 0.03 -2.95 -13.84
N GLN A 105 -0.55 -4.14 -13.71
CA GLN A 105 -1.31 -4.54 -12.53
C GLN A 105 -0.83 -5.90 -12.03
N VAL A 106 -0.44 -5.97 -10.76
CA VAL A 106 0.07 -7.20 -10.12
C VAL A 106 -0.72 -7.52 -8.86
N PRO A 107 -1.03 -8.80 -8.61
CA PRO A 107 -1.59 -9.20 -7.32
C PRO A 107 -0.53 -9.02 -6.23
N ALA A 108 -0.96 -8.53 -5.09
CA ALA A 108 -0.13 -8.42 -3.89
C ALA A 108 -0.89 -8.94 -2.68
N THR A 109 -0.16 -9.43 -1.69
CA THR A 109 -0.72 -9.69 -0.37
C THR A 109 -0.30 -8.57 0.56
N VAL A 110 -1.25 -8.02 1.30
CA VAL A 110 -1.04 -7.03 2.36
C VAL A 110 -1.40 -7.62 3.70
N TRP A 111 -0.53 -7.41 4.70
CA TRP A 111 -0.77 -7.81 6.07
C TRP A 111 -0.98 -6.58 6.95
N VAL A 112 -2.11 -6.58 7.65
CA VAL A 112 -2.41 -5.60 8.69
C VAL A 112 -2.75 -6.36 9.95
N ARG A 113 -2.03 -6.10 11.04
CA ARG A 113 -2.18 -6.86 12.30
C ARG A 113 -2.02 -8.37 12.13
N GLY A 114 -1.13 -8.79 11.22
CA GLY A 114 -0.91 -10.19 10.87
C GLY A 114 -2.03 -10.85 10.05
N ARG A 115 -3.09 -10.12 9.69
CA ARG A 115 -4.17 -10.63 8.84
C ARG A 115 -3.88 -10.32 7.36
N PRO A 116 -3.78 -11.32 6.48
CA PRO A 116 -3.55 -11.11 5.06
C PRO A 116 -4.83 -10.71 4.32
N ALA A 117 -4.68 -9.88 3.29
CA ALA A 117 -5.68 -9.68 2.25
C ALA A 117 -4.99 -9.53 0.89
N THR A 118 -5.61 -10.07 -0.16
CA THR A 118 -5.13 -9.88 -1.53
C THR A 118 -5.68 -8.57 -2.09
N VAL A 119 -4.81 -7.81 -2.76
CA VAL A 119 -5.15 -6.58 -3.48
C VAL A 119 -4.55 -6.62 -4.87
N LEU A 120 -5.14 -5.88 -5.80
CA LEU A 120 -4.56 -5.64 -7.11
C LEU A 120 -3.84 -4.29 -7.09
N VAL A 121 -2.52 -4.32 -7.27
CA VAL A 121 -1.67 -3.13 -7.26
C VAL A 121 -1.46 -2.67 -8.70
N THR A 122 -1.81 -1.42 -8.97
CA THR A 122 -1.44 -0.75 -10.22
C THR A 122 -0.06 -0.14 -10.05
N LEU A 123 0.85 -0.47 -10.96
CA LEU A 123 2.21 0.06 -11.05
C LEU A 123 2.29 1.08 -12.19
N ALA A 124 2.97 2.19 -11.92
CA ALA A 124 3.32 3.18 -12.93
C ALA A 124 4.73 3.72 -12.64
N PRO A 125 5.55 4.00 -13.66
CA PRO A 125 6.86 4.61 -13.41
C PRO A 125 6.70 6.00 -12.79
N ASN A 126 7.67 6.40 -11.98
CA ASN A 126 7.87 7.79 -11.56
C ASN A 126 9.32 8.20 -11.85
N ASP A 127 9.68 9.46 -11.61
CA ASP A 127 11.02 9.99 -11.96
C ASP A 127 12.18 9.28 -11.26
N ARG A 128 11.93 8.53 -10.18
CA ARG A 128 12.95 7.97 -9.29
C ARG A 128 12.73 6.49 -8.94
N GLY A 129 11.86 5.79 -9.66
CA GLY A 129 11.37 4.47 -9.26
C GLY A 129 9.94 4.21 -9.74
N VAL A 130 9.04 3.87 -8.80
CA VAL A 130 7.70 3.39 -9.12
C VAL A 130 6.64 3.96 -8.19
N ARG A 131 5.49 4.32 -8.76
CA ARG A 131 4.26 4.55 -8.03
C ARG A 131 3.44 3.27 -8.01
N ALA A 132 3.03 2.84 -6.81
CA ALA A 132 2.13 1.73 -6.60
C ALA A 132 0.83 2.21 -5.95
N SER A 133 -0.32 1.87 -6.53
CA SER A 133 -1.63 2.23 -5.96
C SER A 133 -2.57 1.03 -5.90
N PHE A 134 -3.36 0.95 -4.84
CA PHE A 134 -4.35 -0.11 -4.68
C PHE A 134 -5.50 0.34 -3.78
N THR A 135 -6.59 -0.43 -3.82
CA THR A 135 -7.72 -0.26 -2.89
C THR A 135 -7.86 -1.49 -2.02
N LEU A 136 -7.93 -1.29 -0.71
CA LEU A 136 -8.14 -2.34 0.28
C LEU A 136 -9.52 -2.19 0.92
N ASP A 137 -10.33 -3.26 0.93
CA ASP A 137 -11.45 -3.33 1.85
C ASP A 137 -10.93 -3.66 3.25
N ARG A 138 -10.95 -2.65 4.13
CA ARG A 138 -10.41 -2.74 5.50
C ARG A 138 -11.02 -3.87 6.34
N ARG A 139 -12.19 -4.38 5.97
CA ARG A 139 -12.86 -5.49 6.67
C ARG A 139 -12.13 -6.81 6.47
N LEU A 140 -11.48 -7.00 5.30
CA LEU A 140 -10.72 -8.22 4.98
C LEU A 140 -9.56 -8.42 5.95
N VAL A 141 -8.98 -7.32 6.44
CA VAL A 141 -7.90 -7.34 7.44
C VAL A 141 -8.41 -7.10 8.88
N GLY A 142 -9.71 -7.18 9.11
CA GLY A 142 -10.30 -7.07 10.45
C GLY A 142 -10.32 -5.66 11.05
N LEU A 143 -10.08 -4.63 10.26
CA LEU A 143 -10.24 -3.24 10.70
C LEU A 143 -11.71 -2.85 10.60
N THR A 144 -12.53 -3.28 11.55
CA THR A 144 -13.97 -2.98 11.61
C THR A 144 -14.28 -1.94 12.68
N TRP A 145 -15.33 -1.13 12.46
CA TRP A 145 -15.85 -0.24 13.50
C TRP A 145 -17.09 -0.87 14.13
N PRO A 146 -17.16 -0.96 15.48
CA PRO A 146 -18.24 -1.66 16.15
C PRO A 146 -19.55 -0.86 16.24
N GLN A 147 -19.57 0.43 15.89
CA GLN A 147 -20.79 1.25 16.03
C GLN A 147 -21.56 1.39 14.71
N PRO A 148 -22.82 0.91 14.65
CA PRO A 148 -23.80 1.40 13.69
C PRO A 148 -24.04 2.89 13.94
N ILE A 149 -24.26 3.68 12.90
CA ILE A 149 -24.85 5.01 13.07
C ILE A 149 -26.36 4.81 13.22
N GLU A 150 -26.99 5.48 14.19
CA GLU A 150 -28.44 5.44 14.40
C GLU A 150 -29.25 5.81 13.14
N ALA A 151 -28.64 6.55 12.19
CA ALA A 151 -29.22 6.91 10.89
C ALA A 151 -29.00 5.89 9.75
N GLY A 152 -28.73 4.61 10.06
CA GLY A 152 -28.63 3.54 9.04
C GLY A 152 -27.43 3.65 8.08
N GLY A 153 -26.35 4.33 8.48
CA GLY A 153 -25.16 4.56 7.66
C GLY A 153 -23.89 3.91 8.22
N VAL A 154 -22.81 3.96 7.43
CA VAL A 154 -21.44 3.64 7.89
C VAL A 154 -20.64 4.94 8.06
N ALA A 155 -20.08 5.18 9.25
CA ALA A 155 -19.33 6.40 9.56
C ALA A 155 -18.01 6.49 8.78
N VAL A 156 -17.33 5.36 8.57
CA VAL A 156 -16.08 5.27 7.82
C VAL A 156 -16.22 4.23 6.72
N GLY A 157 -15.95 4.63 5.49
CA GLY A 157 -15.98 3.79 4.29
C GLY A 157 -15.17 2.51 4.46
N ARG A 158 -15.56 1.47 3.70
CA ARG A 158 -14.87 0.18 3.71
C ARG A 158 -13.58 0.22 2.88
N GLU A 159 -13.62 0.96 1.77
CA GLU A 159 -12.52 1.07 0.82
C GLU A 159 -11.52 2.12 1.31
N VAL A 160 -10.27 1.70 1.40
CA VAL A 160 -9.12 2.54 1.67
C VAL A 160 -8.27 2.55 0.40
N HIS A 161 -8.15 3.71 -0.23
CA HIS A 161 -7.21 3.88 -1.33
C HIS A 161 -5.83 4.16 -0.75
N VAL A 162 -4.84 3.44 -1.22
CA VAL A 162 -3.44 3.55 -0.79
C VAL A 162 -2.60 3.90 -2.00
N GLU A 163 -1.68 4.84 -1.81
CA GLU A 163 -0.68 5.21 -2.80
C GLU A 163 0.70 5.21 -2.15
N LEU A 164 1.64 4.54 -2.81
CA LEU A 164 3.05 4.48 -2.47
C LEU A 164 3.80 5.17 -3.60
N ASP A 165 4.53 6.23 -3.28
CA ASP A 165 5.47 6.86 -4.21
C ASP A 165 6.87 6.44 -3.78
N LEU A 166 7.43 5.45 -4.48
CA LEU A 166 8.67 4.77 -4.09
C LEU A 166 9.83 5.27 -4.94
N ALA A 167 10.85 5.80 -4.26
CA ALA A 167 12.14 6.08 -4.86
C ALA A 167 13.05 4.87 -4.65
N LEU A 168 13.59 4.34 -5.74
CA LEU A 168 14.37 3.11 -5.78
C LEU A 168 15.85 3.42 -6.05
N ALA A 169 16.73 2.66 -5.44
CA ALA A 169 18.15 2.63 -5.77
C ALA A 169 18.57 1.19 -6.07
N PRO A 170 19.52 0.96 -7.01
CA PRO A 170 20.12 -0.35 -7.20
C PRO A 170 20.65 -0.91 -5.88
N ALA A 171 20.43 -2.20 -5.64
CA ALA A 171 20.90 -2.90 -4.45
C ALA A 171 22.32 -3.45 -4.62
#